data_AF-A0A931V2K3-F1
#
_entry.id   AF-A0A931V2K3-F1
#
_cell.length_a   1.000
_cell.length_b   1.000
_cell.length_c   1.000
_cell.angle_alpha   90.00
_cell.angle_beta   90.00
_cell.angle_gamma   90.00
#
_symmetry.space_group_name_H-M   'P 1'
#
loop_
_entity.id
_entity.type
_entity.pdbx_description
1 polymer ?
#
loop_
_entity_poly.entity_id
_entity_poly.type
_entity_poly.pdbx_seq_one_letter_code
_entity_poly.pdbx_strand_id
1 'polypeptide(L)'
;MPLRIRAPSWAIAAGVFAGCGAGCGVGCGGGGDGGPAPAAPDAEVVPSGDATAPPDAAAPVDAVPDAAAGADTAAASDTAVVTPDGTAPGIDATPDTAEPRPDTGPSPVEPSVPTTRDALYTWLAAGRYKTFAHESTPHSSAGPHGAPVLVFVNEKLRASLAAGSGEHPQGAAAIKELHSGGAVDGWAVAVKAEASSAGGAGWYWFEIYGSKDPSDALEGRGLPGCTGCHSLGHDYIRTPYPLR
;
A
#
# COMPACT_ATOMS: atom_id res chain seq x y z
N MET A 1 1.90 -55.30 5.94
CA MET A 1 0.89 -54.61 5.11
C MET A 1 1.57 -53.48 4.37
N PRO A 2 1.64 -53.44 3.03
CA PRO A 2 2.31 -52.36 2.31
C PRO A 2 1.37 -51.16 2.09
N LEU A 3 1.84 -49.97 2.47
CA LEU A 3 1.13 -48.71 2.33
C LEU A 3 1.15 -48.24 0.86
N ARG A 4 -0.01 -48.10 0.21
CA ARG A 4 -0.11 -47.58 -1.16
C ARG A 4 -0.30 -46.06 -1.14
N ILE A 5 0.72 -45.32 -1.55
CA ILE A 5 0.62 -43.88 -1.83
C ILE A 5 0.02 -43.70 -3.23
N ARG A 6 -1.10 -42.98 -3.35
CA ARG A 6 -1.64 -42.50 -4.63
C ARG A 6 -1.18 -41.07 -4.87
N ALA A 7 -0.53 -40.82 -6.01
CA ALA A 7 -0.37 -39.47 -6.53
C ALA A 7 -1.63 -39.05 -7.31
N PRO A 8 -2.04 -37.76 -7.28
CA PRO A 8 -3.12 -37.27 -8.12
C PRO A 8 -2.64 -37.07 -9.56
N SER A 9 -3.40 -37.58 -10.52
CA SER A 9 -3.20 -37.31 -11.95
C SER A 9 -4.10 -36.14 -12.37
N TRP A 10 -3.51 -35.08 -12.91
CA TRP A 10 -4.26 -34.04 -13.62
C TRP A 10 -3.79 -34.01 -15.08
N ALA A 11 -4.73 -34.32 -15.98
CA ALA A 11 -4.49 -34.34 -17.41
C ALA A 11 -4.62 -32.93 -18.00
N ILE A 12 -3.71 -32.58 -18.90
CA ILE A 12 -3.76 -31.36 -19.70
C ILE A 12 -4.76 -31.60 -20.83
N ALA A 13 -5.81 -30.77 -20.91
CA ALA A 13 -6.71 -30.72 -22.06
C ALA A 13 -6.40 -29.47 -22.89
N ALA A 14 -5.64 -29.66 -23.98
CA ALA A 14 -5.46 -28.63 -24.99
C ALA A 14 -6.61 -28.69 -26.01
N GLY A 15 -7.28 -27.55 -26.24
CA GLY A 15 -8.34 -27.40 -27.24
C GLY A 15 -7.95 -26.37 -28.29
N VAL A 16 -7.75 -26.80 -29.54
CA VAL A 16 -7.49 -25.94 -30.70
C VAL A 16 -8.60 -26.15 -31.72
N PHE A 17 -9.34 -25.09 -32.05
CA PHE A 17 -10.05 -24.89 -33.33
C PHE A 17 -10.23 -23.37 -33.47
N ALA A 18 -9.43 -22.67 -34.30
CA ALA A 18 -9.59 -22.49 -35.75
C ALA A 18 -10.71 -21.48 -36.10
N GLY A 19 -10.38 -20.49 -36.94
CA GLY A 19 -11.24 -19.34 -37.23
C GLY A 19 -11.69 -19.22 -38.69
N CYS A 20 -12.65 -18.32 -38.91
CA CYS A 20 -13.09 -17.68 -40.16
C CYS A 20 -14.24 -16.73 -39.75
N GLY A 21 -14.55 -15.60 -40.38
CA GLY A 21 -13.93 -14.87 -41.49
C GLY A 21 -14.69 -13.53 -41.64
N ALA A 22 -14.13 -12.54 -42.34
CA ALA A 22 -14.75 -11.21 -42.50
C ALA A 22 -15.74 -11.16 -43.69
N GLY A 23 -16.73 -10.25 -43.66
CA GLY A 23 -17.45 -9.86 -44.88
C GLY A 23 -18.86 -9.24 -44.72
N CYS A 24 -18.92 -7.90 -44.81
CA CYS A 24 -19.87 -7.06 -45.57
C CYS A 24 -21.37 -7.47 -45.76
N GLY A 25 -22.29 -6.51 -45.56
CA GLY A 25 -23.61 -6.55 -46.21
C GLY A 25 -24.67 -5.60 -45.65
N VAL A 26 -25.08 -4.58 -46.42
CA VAL A 26 -26.23 -3.69 -46.14
C VAL A 26 -27.48 -4.22 -46.85
N GLY A 27 -28.67 -4.15 -46.25
CA GLY A 27 -29.93 -4.40 -46.96
C GLY A 27 -31.19 -4.30 -46.09
N CYS A 28 -32.11 -3.42 -46.46
CA CYS A 28 -33.43 -3.26 -45.82
C CYS A 28 -34.45 -4.30 -46.32
N GLY A 29 -35.42 -4.69 -45.49
CA GLY A 29 -36.58 -5.48 -45.90
C GLY A 29 -37.49 -5.80 -44.71
N GLY A 30 -38.80 -5.51 -44.82
CA GLY A 30 -39.77 -5.65 -43.72
C GLY A 30 -40.64 -6.91 -43.80
N GLY A 31 -41.58 -7.01 -42.86
CA GLY A 31 -42.42 -8.19 -42.60
C GLY A 31 -42.02 -8.81 -41.25
N GLY A 32 -42.81 -8.78 -40.18
CA GLY A 32 -44.22 -8.42 -40.08
C GLY A 32 -45.10 -9.66 -39.91
N ASP A 33 -44.98 -10.31 -38.75
CA ASP A 33 -45.93 -11.31 -38.26
C ASP A 33 -46.05 -11.17 -36.74
N GLY A 34 -47.29 -11.09 -36.25
CA GLY A 34 -47.57 -10.88 -34.83
C GLY A 34 -47.72 -12.19 -34.06
N GLY A 35 -46.94 -12.35 -32.99
CA GLY A 35 -47.18 -13.35 -31.95
C GLY A 35 -47.60 -12.65 -30.64
N PRO A 36 -48.61 -13.16 -29.90
CA PRO A 36 -49.03 -12.55 -28.64
C PRO A 36 -47.95 -12.70 -27.57
N ALA A 37 -47.64 -11.60 -26.87
CA ALA A 37 -46.74 -11.62 -25.72
C ALA A 37 -47.39 -12.37 -24.53
N PRO A 38 -46.62 -13.15 -23.74
CA PRO A 38 -47.12 -13.73 -22.50
C PRO A 38 -47.40 -12.64 -21.45
N ALA A 39 -48.43 -12.85 -20.64
CA ALA A 39 -48.84 -11.92 -19.59
C ALA A 39 -47.76 -11.76 -18.51
N ALA A 40 -47.51 -10.51 -18.10
CA ALA A 40 -46.74 -10.21 -16.90
C ALA A 40 -47.61 -10.44 -15.64
N PRO A 41 -47.02 -10.92 -14.52
CA PRO A 41 -47.72 -10.99 -13.24
C PRO A 41 -47.93 -9.60 -12.63
N ASP A 42 -48.99 -9.46 -11.85
CA ASP A 42 -49.42 -8.20 -11.23
C ASP A 42 -48.35 -7.57 -10.32
N ALA A 43 -48.10 -6.28 -10.52
CA ALA A 43 -47.29 -5.47 -9.61
C ALA A 43 -48.21 -4.86 -8.54
N GLU A 44 -47.96 -5.18 -7.27
CA GLU A 44 -48.73 -4.61 -6.16
C GLU A 44 -48.51 -3.09 -6.04
N VAL A 45 -49.62 -2.38 -5.80
CA VAL A 45 -49.65 -0.91 -5.66
C VAL A 45 -49.20 -0.52 -4.25
N VAL A 46 -48.01 0.07 -4.15
CA VAL A 46 -47.56 0.77 -2.94
C VAL A 46 -47.98 2.25 -3.03
N PRO A 47 -48.75 2.79 -2.06
CA PRO A 47 -49.20 4.19 -2.11
C PRO A 47 -48.07 5.17 -1.80
N SER A 48 -47.97 6.23 -2.62
CA SER A 48 -47.05 7.35 -2.41
C SER A 48 -47.37 8.12 -1.13
N GLY A 49 -46.36 8.31 -0.28
CA GLY A 49 -46.38 9.27 0.83
C GLY A 49 -45.76 10.62 0.42
N ASP A 50 -46.33 11.71 0.92
CA ASP A 50 -46.04 13.09 0.49
C ASP A 50 -44.56 13.52 0.54
N ALA A 51 -44.15 14.24 -0.51
CA ALA A 51 -42.92 15.01 -0.52
C ALA A 51 -43.19 16.44 -0.01
N THR A 52 -42.59 16.81 1.13
CA THR A 52 -42.54 18.21 1.57
C THR A 52 -41.17 18.81 1.24
N ALA A 53 -41.16 19.81 0.36
CA ALA A 53 -39.98 20.58 -0.03
C ALA A 53 -39.63 21.68 1.02
N PRO A 54 -38.43 22.28 0.99
CA PRO A 54 -37.86 22.98 2.14
C PRO A 54 -38.17 24.48 2.18
N PRO A 55 -37.94 25.15 3.33
CA PRO A 55 -37.73 26.59 3.39
C PRO A 55 -36.26 26.99 3.13
N ASP A 56 -36.15 28.19 2.59
CA ASP A 56 -35.03 28.86 1.95
C ASP A 56 -33.92 29.42 2.88
N ALA A 57 -32.87 29.95 2.23
CA ALA A 57 -32.08 31.13 2.62
C ALA A 57 -31.11 31.12 3.83
N ALA A 58 -29.82 30.97 3.48
CA ALA A 58 -28.73 31.94 3.68
C ALA A 58 -28.29 32.41 5.10
N ALA A 59 -26.99 32.21 5.36
CA ALA A 59 -26.10 33.24 5.94
C ALA A 59 -24.67 33.05 5.39
N PRO A 60 -23.93 34.12 5.04
CA PRO A 60 -22.53 34.04 4.64
C PRO A 60 -21.61 33.91 5.86
N VAL A 61 -20.40 33.37 5.66
CA VAL A 61 -19.28 33.54 6.60
C VAL A 61 -18.14 34.25 5.88
N ASP A 62 -17.51 35.18 6.59
CA ASP A 62 -16.73 36.27 6.01
C ASP A 62 -15.41 35.86 5.33
N ALA A 63 -15.02 36.67 4.35
CA ALA A 63 -13.68 36.65 3.79
C ALA A 63 -12.66 37.16 4.82
N VAL A 64 -11.58 36.40 5.02
CA VAL A 64 -10.37 36.91 5.69
C VAL A 64 -9.49 37.58 4.62
N PRO A 65 -9.08 38.85 4.79
CA PRO A 65 -8.37 39.58 3.75
C PRO A 65 -6.90 39.19 3.61
N ASP A 66 -6.42 39.35 2.38
CA ASP A 66 -5.01 39.39 2.01
C ASP A 66 -4.31 40.60 2.68
N ALA A 67 -3.07 40.42 3.11
CA ALA A 67 -2.23 41.46 3.71
C ALA A 67 -0.77 41.26 3.28
N ALA A 68 -0.44 41.78 2.10
CA ALA A 68 0.91 41.84 1.58
C ALA A 68 1.71 43.05 2.11
N ALA A 69 3.01 43.03 1.79
CA ALA A 69 4.01 44.11 1.86
C ALA A 69 4.70 44.37 3.21
N GLY A 70 6.04 44.34 3.15
CA GLY A 70 6.97 44.55 4.26
C GLY A 70 8.39 44.17 3.86
N ALA A 71 8.89 44.73 2.76
CA ALA A 71 10.27 44.55 2.33
C ALA A 71 11.13 45.69 2.89
N ASP A 72 12.31 45.37 3.41
CA ASP A 72 13.40 46.33 3.57
C ASP A 72 14.77 45.64 3.48
N THR A 73 15.81 46.43 3.19
CA THR A 73 16.96 45.97 2.39
C THR A 73 18.31 46.31 3.05
N ALA A 74 19.35 45.49 2.74
CA ALA A 74 20.77 45.74 3.03
C ALA A 74 21.18 45.62 4.54
N ALA A 75 22.45 45.45 4.89
CA ALA A 75 23.70 45.50 4.11
C ALA A 75 24.72 44.44 4.54
N ALA A 76 25.78 44.28 3.74
CA ALA A 76 26.95 43.43 4.03
C ALA A 76 28.07 44.20 4.78
N SER A 77 29.18 43.49 5.04
CA SER A 77 30.41 43.93 5.73
C SER A 77 30.30 43.91 7.27
N ASP A 78 31.37 43.69 8.05
CA ASP A 78 32.80 43.67 7.69
C ASP A 78 33.63 42.69 8.52
N THR A 79 34.76 42.31 7.93
CA THR A 79 35.99 41.67 8.42
C THR A 79 36.28 41.64 9.93
N ALA A 80 36.75 40.48 10.40
CA ALA A 80 37.76 40.40 11.47
C ALA A 80 38.78 39.26 11.17
N VAL A 81 39.98 39.63 10.73
CA VAL A 81 41.15 38.74 10.56
C VAL A 81 42.28 39.23 11.46
N VAL A 82 42.50 38.58 12.61
CA VAL A 82 43.63 38.72 13.55
C VAL A 82 43.64 37.45 14.45
N THR A 83 44.72 36.75 14.82
CA THR A 83 46.04 36.40 14.21
C THR A 83 46.50 35.08 14.90
N PRO A 84 47.33 34.22 14.31
CA PRO A 84 47.80 33.00 14.98
C PRO A 84 48.93 33.28 15.98
N ASP A 85 48.87 32.68 17.17
CA ASP A 85 49.96 31.90 17.78
C ASP A 85 49.41 31.07 18.95
N GLY A 86 50.05 29.95 19.28
CA GLY A 86 49.49 28.95 20.21
C GLY A 86 50.30 27.68 20.34
N THR A 87 51.63 27.78 20.28
CA THR A 87 52.54 26.63 20.48
C THR A 87 52.38 26.02 21.87
N ALA A 88 51.93 24.75 21.95
CA ALA A 88 52.04 23.91 23.15
C ALA A 88 52.16 22.41 22.75
N PRO A 89 52.82 21.54 23.54
CA PRO A 89 53.57 20.42 22.98
C PRO A 89 52.96 19.03 23.17
N GLY A 90 53.40 18.09 22.32
CA GLY A 90 53.64 16.70 22.71
C GLY A 90 52.41 15.81 22.94
N ILE A 91 51.73 15.42 21.86
CA ILE A 91 51.00 14.14 21.87
C ILE A 91 51.98 13.00 21.64
N ASP A 92 52.22 12.21 22.70
CA ASP A 92 53.02 10.99 22.62
C ASP A 92 52.22 9.93 21.87
N ALA A 93 52.45 9.83 20.56
CA ALA A 93 51.73 8.97 19.65
C ALA A 93 52.16 7.50 19.84
N THR A 94 51.69 6.89 20.93
CA THR A 94 51.67 5.44 21.05
C THR A 94 50.84 4.90 19.88
N PRO A 95 51.38 4.02 19.01
CA PRO A 95 50.60 3.42 17.93
C PRO A 95 49.60 2.45 18.54
N ASP A 96 48.38 2.93 18.75
CA ASP A 96 47.25 2.11 19.17
C ASP A 96 47.06 1.00 18.13
N THR A 97 47.44 -0.22 18.52
CA THR A 97 47.29 -1.40 17.68
C THR A 97 45.85 -1.84 17.79
N ALA A 98 44.98 -1.06 17.14
CA ALA A 98 43.56 -1.36 17.03
C ALA A 98 43.42 -2.75 16.41
N GLU A 99 42.96 -3.71 17.21
CA GLU A 99 42.69 -5.06 16.72
C GLU A 99 41.75 -4.98 15.52
N PRO A 100 41.98 -5.75 14.45
CA PRO A 100 41.14 -5.70 13.26
C PRO A 100 39.72 -6.10 13.65
N ARG A 101 38.84 -5.11 13.73
CA ARG A 101 37.41 -5.28 14.01
C ARG A 101 36.88 -6.33 13.02
N PRO A 102 36.20 -7.40 13.47
CA PRO A 102 35.77 -8.47 12.58
C PRO A 102 34.91 -7.87 11.47
N ASP A 103 35.37 -8.00 10.23
CA ASP A 103 34.66 -7.55 9.05
C ASP A 103 33.33 -8.29 9.01
N THR A 104 32.27 -7.54 9.32
CA THR A 104 30.92 -8.09 9.37
C THR A 104 30.47 -8.18 7.93
N GLY A 105 30.83 -9.30 7.29
CA GLY A 105 30.63 -9.55 5.87
C GLY A 105 29.20 -9.21 5.43
N PRO A 106 29.02 -8.82 4.16
CA PRO A 106 27.86 -8.06 3.70
C PRO A 106 26.54 -8.66 4.18
N SER A 107 25.81 -7.90 5.00
CA SER A 107 24.50 -8.27 5.49
C SER A 107 23.63 -8.77 4.34
N PRO A 108 22.87 -9.87 4.49
CA PRO A 108 22.01 -10.39 3.44
C PRO A 108 21.12 -9.28 2.86
N VAL A 109 21.21 -9.06 1.56
CA VAL A 109 20.41 -8.04 0.88
C VAL A 109 18.94 -8.49 0.92
N GLU A 110 18.16 -7.80 1.74
CA GLU A 110 16.72 -8.02 1.86
C GLU A 110 16.02 -7.82 0.50
N PRO A 111 15.12 -8.72 0.07
CA PRO A 111 14.45 -8.58 -1.23
C PRO A 111 13.58 -7.32 -1.25
N SER A 112 13.68 -6.55 -2.33
CA SER A 112 12.78 -5.41 -2.57
C SER A 112 11.33 -5.89 -2.75
N VAL A 113 10.40 -5.11 -2.20
CA VAL A 113 8.95 -5.33 -2.33
C VAL A 113 8.47 -4.64 -3.62
N PRO A 114 7.86 -5.34 -4.59
CA PRO A 114 7.34 -4.72 -5.81
C PRO A 114 6.20 -3.75 -5.53
N THR A 115 6.06 -2.72 -6.38
CA THR A 115 4.99 -1.71 -6.31
C THR A 115 4.16 -1.67 -7.60
N THR A 116 3.93 -2.84 -8.19
CA THR A 116 2.94 -3.05 -9.26
C THR A 116 2.15 -4.31 -8.94
N ARG A 117 0.84 -4.27 -9.24
CA ARG A 117 -0.16 -5.28 -8.84
C ARG A 117 0.28 -6.73 -9.06
N ASP A 118 0.55 -7.11 -10.31
CA ASP A 118 0.82 -8.51 -10.68
C ASP A 118 2.18 -9.00 -10.13
N ALA A 119 3.18 -8.12 -10.11
CA ALA A 119 4.50 -8.44 -9.57
C ALA A 119 4.45 -8.60 -8.05
N LEU A 120 3.73 -7.72 -7.35
CA LEU A 120 3.55 -7.81 -5.91
C LEU A 120 2.74 -9.05 -5.54
N TYR A 121 1.61 -9.31 -6.21
CA TYR A 121 0.82 -10.51 -5.97
C TYR A 121 1.63 -11.80 -6.20
N THR A 122 2.39 -11.89 -7.30
CA THR A 122 3.28 -13.03 -7.57
C THR A 122 4.34 -13.20 -6.48
N TRP A 123 4.91 -12.09 -6.00
CA TRP A 123 5.93 -12.06 -4.93
C TRP A 123 5.35 -12.45 -3.56
N LEU A 124 4.11 -12.04 -3.25
CA LEU A 124 3.35 -12.43 -2.06
C LEU A 124 2.98 -13.92 -2.10
N ALA A 125 2.43 -14.41 -3.21
CA ALA A 125 2.07 -15.82 -3.40
C ALA A 125 3.30 -16.74 -3.29
N ALA A 126 4.48 -16.28 -3.72
CA ALA A 126 5.76 -16.96 -3.54
C ALA A 126 6.35 -16.85 -2.11
N GLY A 127 5.64 -16.21 -1.16
CA GLY A 127 6.03 -16.13 0.25
C GLY A 127 7.29 -15.31 0.54
N ARG A 128 7.68 -14.40 -0.36
CA ARG A 128 8.99 -13.71 -0.30
C ARG A 128 9.16 -12.77 0.91
N TYR A 129 8.06 -12.28 1.50
CA TYR A 129 8.06 -11.50 2.75
C TYR A 129 8.33 -12.34 4.00
N LYS A 130 8.26 -13.68 3.94
CA LYS A 130 8.34 -14.52 5.14
C LYS A 130 9.72 -14.57 5.80
N THR A 131 10.71 -13.92 5.21
CA THR A 131 12.03 -13.68 5.82
C THR A 131 12.11 -12.35 6.59
N PHE A 132 11.08 -11.50 6.52
CA PHE A 132 11.04 -10.22 7.24
C PHE A 132 10.73 -10.43 8.72
N ALA A 133 11.03 -9.43 9.55
CA ALA A 133 10.62 -9.45 10.96
C ALA A 133 9.09 -9.42 11.05
N HIS A 134 8.50 -10.22 11.94
CA HIS A 134 7.06 -10.37 12.02
C HIS A 134 6.56 -10.56 13.46
N GLU A 135 5.27 -10.36 13.64
CA GLU A 135 4.54 -10.65 14.89
C GLU A 135 4.55 -12.14 15.22
N SER A 136 4.48 -12.48 16.51
CA SER A 136 4.52 -13.85 17.02
C SER A 136 3.23 -14.63 16.74
N THR A 137 2.08 -13.94 16.71
CA THR A 137 0.75 -14.55 16.55
C THR A 137 -0.22 -13.59 15.84
N PRO A 138 -1.20 -14.10 15.06
CA PRO A 138 -2.21 -13.24 14.45
C PRO A 138 -3.12 -12.58 15.50
N HIS A 139 -3.48 -11.31 15.29
CA HIS A 139 -4.32 -10.52 16.19
C HIS A 139 -5.48 -9.83 15.47
N SER A 140 -6.51 -9.39 16.19
CA SER A 140 -7.62 -8.63 15.59
C SER A 140 -7.14 -7.30 15.00
N SER A 141 -7.50 -6.99 13.75
CA SER A 141 -7.24 -5.69 13.14
C SER A 141 -7.97 -4.55 13.86
N ALA A 142 -7.28 -3.45 14.13
CA ALA A 142 -7.85 -2.21 14.69
C ALA A 142 -8.48 -1.27 13.62
N GLY A 143 -8.85 -1.83 12.46
CA GLY A 143 -9.35 -1.12 11.28
C GLY A 143 -10.20 -2.03 10.38
N PRO A 144 -10.73 -1.50 9.27
CA PRO A 144 -11.83 -2.11 8.50
C PRO A 144 -11.51 -3.45 7.82
N HIS A 145 -10.26 -3.94 7.89
CA HIS A 145 -9.84 -5.20 7.26
C HIS A 145 -10.63 -6.45 7.73
N GLY A 146 -11.35 -6.38 8.87
CA GLY A 146 -12.32 -7.39 9.32
C GLY A 146 -11.74 -8.73 9.82
N ALA A 147 -10.62 -9.17 9.26
CA ALA A 147 -9.92 -10.39 9.60
C ALA A 147 -8.91 -10.20 10.76
N PRO A 148 -8.57 -11.28 11.49
CA PRO A 148 -7.28 -11.39 12.15
C PRO A 148 -6.13 -11.17 11.17
N VAL A 149 -5.10 -10.45 11.60
CA VAL A 149 -3.92 -10.09 10.80
C VAL A 149 -2.65 -10.57 11.45
N LEU A 150 -1.66 -10.95 10.64
CA LEU A 150 -0.28 -11.18 11.07
C LEU A 150 0.62 -10.23 10.29
N VAL A 151 1.33 -9.33 10.98
CA VAL A 151 2.12 -8.28 10.33
C VAL A 151 3.60 -8.65 10.21
N PHE A 152 4.13 -8.47 9.01
CA PHE A 152 5.53 -8.53 8.64
C PHE A 152 6.01 -7.12 8.27
N VAL A 153 7.19 -6.72 8.74
CA VAL A 153 7.83 -5.44 8.43
C VAL A 153 9.26 -5.68 7.97
N ASN A 154 9.62 -5.07 6.85
CA ASN A 154 10.97 -5.18 6.31
C ASN A 154 11.99 -4.40 7.16
N GLU A 155 13.28 -4.69 6.99
CA GLU A 155 14.36 -4.12 7.80
C GLU A 155 14.35 -2.59 7.81
N LYS A 156 14.06 -1.97 6.65
CA LYS A 156 13.92 -0.51 6.53
C LYS A 156 12.84 0.07 7.43
N LEU A 157 11.66 -0.55 7.44
CA LEU A 157 10.56 -0.09 8.30
C LEU A 157 10.86 -0.42 9.78
N ARG A 158 11.38 -1.62 10.07
CA ARG A 158 11.74 -2.06 11.41
C ARG A 158 12.74 -1.12 12.09
N ALA A 159 13.81 -0.75 11.38
CA ALA A 159 14.83 0.17 11.88
C ALA A 159 14.26 1.59 12.10
N SER A 160 13.40 2.06 11.19
CA SER A 160 12.77 3.37 11.29
C SER A 160 11.76 3.48 12.45
N LEU A 161 10.96 2.43 12.68
CA LEU A 161 10.07 2.33 13.84
C LEU A 161 10.86 2.27 15.16
N ALA A 162 11.96 1.50 15.21
CA ALA A 162 12.83 1.44 16.38
C ALA A 162 13.51 2.78 16.71
N ALA A 163 13.82 3.58 15.68
CA ALA A 163 14.40 4.91 15.82
C ALA A 163 13.37 6.03 16.03
N GLY A 164 12.05 5.74 15.95
CA GLY A 164 10.99 6.75 16.01
C GLY A 164 11.10 7.82 14.91
N SER A 165 11.56 7.46 13.71
CA SER A 165 11.81 8.43 12.64
C SER A 165 10.50 9.00 12.08
N GLY A 166 10.32 10.32 12.13
CA GLY A 166 9.07 11.02 11.76
C GLY A 166 8.54 10.75 10.33
N GLU A 167 9.41 10.45 9.37
CA GLU A 167 9.04 9.79 8.11
C GLU A 167 9.83 8.49 7.94
N HIS A 168 9.21 7.48 7.36
CA HIS A 168 9.83 6.21 7.02
C HIS A 168 10.62 6.30 5.70
N PRO A 169 11.76 5.59 5.56
CA PRO A 169 12.61 5.68 4.38
C PRO A 169 11.99 5.01 3.15
N GLN A 170 12.37 5.46 1.95
CA GLN A 170 11.94 4.85 0.69
C GLN A 170 12.29 3.34 0.64
N GLY A 171 11.30 2.52 0.31
CA GLY A 171 11.35 1.06 0.36
C GLY A 171 11.05 0.45 1.73
N ALA A 172 10.66 1.24 2.73
CA ALA A 172 10.00 0.72 3.94
C ALA A 172 8.66 0.06 3.56
N ALA A 173 8.40 -1.13 4.10
CA ALA A 173 7.22 -1.91 3.76
C ALA A 173 6.62 -2.65 4.96
N ALA A 174 5.29 -2.63 5.04
CA ALA A 174 4.50 -3.48 5.93
C ALA A 174 3.61 -4.39 5.08
N ILE A 175 3.63 -5.69 5.36
CA ILE A 175 2.77 -6.71 4.76
C ILE A 175 1.94 -7.31 5.88
N LYS A 176 0.62 -7.27 5.76
CA LYS A 176 -0.30 -8.01 6.63
C LYS A 176 -0.81 -9.22 5.87
N GLU A 177 -0.59 -10.43 6.40
CA GLU A 177 -1.44 -11.55 6.02
C GLU A 177 -2.82 -11.34 6.64
N LEU A 178 -3.87 -11.52 5.85
CA LEU A 178 -5.27 -11.48 6.31
C LEU A 178 -5.73 -12.93 6.48
N HIS A 179 -6.17 -13.31 7.68
CA HIS A 179 -6.44 -14.72 8.01
C HIS A 179 -7.94 -15.01 8.13
N SER A 180 -8.40 -16.06 7.45
CA SER A 180 -9.78 -16.58 7.54
C SER A 180 -9.74 -18.10 7.70
N GLY A 181 -10.59 -18.66 8.57
CA GLY A 181 -10.61 -20.10 8.86
C GLY A 181 -9.28 -20.70 9.38
N GLY A 182 -8.34 -19.87 9.85
CA GLY A 182 -6.99 -20.29 10.26
C GLY A 182 -5.97 -20.40 9.13
N ALA A 183 -6.28 -19.89 7.93
CA ALA A 183 -5.37 -19.84 6.79
C ALA A 183 -5.25 -18.41 6.24
N VAL A 184 -4.17 -18.13 5.49
CA VAL A 184 -4.00 -16.87 4.76
C VAL A 184 -5.03 -16.80 3.63
N ASP A 185 -5.95 -15.87 3.77
CA ASP A 185 -7.06 -15.61 2.85
C ASP A 185 -6.81 -14.36 1.99
N GLY A 186 -5.86 -13.50 2.38
CA GLY A 186 -5.55 -12.28 1.65
C GLY A 186 -4.29 -11.57 2.14
N TRP A 187 -4.03 -10.39 1.56
CA TRP A 187 -2.96 -9.50 1.98
C TRP A 187 -3.39 -8.05 1.95
N ALA A 188 -2.91 -7.26 2.91
CA ALA A 188 -2.90 -5.80 2.84
C ALA A 188 -1.45 -5.30 2.97
N VAL A 189 -0.99 -4.47 2.03
CA VAL A 189 0.40 -4.06 1.89
C VAL A 189 0.50 -2.54 1.77
N ALA A 190 1.48 -1.97 2.47
CA ALA A 190 1.91 -0.58 2.34
C ALA A 190 3.40 -0.55 2.01
N VAL A 191 3.79 0.12 0.93
CA VAL A 191 5.19 0.35 0.54
C VAL A 191 5.46 1.84 0.34
N LYS A 192 6.44 2.37 1.06
CA LYS A 192 6.93 3.75 0.94
C LYS A 192 7.71 3.91 -0.36
N ALA A 193 7.04 4.12 -1.49
CA ALA A 193 7.73 4.17 -2.79
C ALA A 193 8.43 5.50 -3.10
N GLU A 194 8.23 6.56 -2.30
CA GLU A 194 8.95 7.84 -2.39
C GLU A 194 9.51 8.24 -1.02
N ALA A 195 10.49 9.14 -0.98
CA ALA A 195 11.13 9.57 0.27
C ALA A 195 10.15 10.33 1.20
N SER A 196 9.45 11.36 0.70
CA SER A 196 8.42 12.05 1.47
C SER A 196 7.07 11.33 1.38
N SER A 197 6.26 11.43 2.43
CA SER A 197 4.89 10.94 2.44
C SER A 197 3.92 11.82 1.68
N ALA A 198 4.15 13.13 1.56
CA ALA A 198 3.31 14.07 0.79
C ALA A 198 1.79 13.82 0.95
N GLY A 199 1.29 13.82 2.20
CA GLY A 199 -0.14 13.58 2.49
C GLY A 199 -0.62 12.14 2.21
N GLY A 200 0.29 11.18 2.13
CA GLY A 200 0.02 9.77 1.83
C GLY A 200 0.30 9.41 0.37
N ALA A 201 0.47 10.40 -0.53
CA ALA A 201 0.83 10.18 -1.93
C ALA A 201 2.18 9.45 -2.10
N GLY A 202 3.06 9.56 -1.11
CA GLY A 202 4.34 8.83 -1.00
C GLY A 202 4.22 7.31 -0.82
N TRP A 203 3.02 6.79 -0.53
CA TRP A 203 2.76 5.37 -0.28
C TRP A 203 2.06 4.67 -1.44
N TYR A 204 2.52 3.46 -1.75
CA TYR A 204 1.84 2.48 -2.60
C TYR A 204 1.06 1.52 -1.70
N TRP A 205 -0.20 1.28 -2.06
CA TRP A 205 -1.13 0.44 -1.33
C TRP A 205 -1.59 -0.72 -2.22
N PHE A 206 -1.82 -1.88 -1.61
CA PHE A 206 -2.38 -3.06 -2.27
C PHE A 206 -3.18 -3.86 -1.24
N GLU A 207 -4.39 -4.29 -1.59
CA GLU A 207 -5.26 -5.08 -0.72
C GLU A 207 -6.08 -6.10 -1.53
N ILE A 208 -6.10 -7.36 -1.11
CA ILE A 208 -6.86 -8.45 -1.75
C ILE A 208 -7.40 -9.44 -0.71
N TYR A 209 -8.63 -9.93 -0.92
CA TYR A 209 -9.34 -10.89 -0.07
C TYR A 209 -9.87 -12.06 -0.90
N GLY A 210 -9.68 -13.31 -0.43
CA GLY A 210 -10.28 -14.54 -0.96
C GLY A 210 -9.85 -14.97 -2.37
N SER A 211 -9.51 -14.02 -3.23
CA SER A 211 -9.21 -14.25 -4.64
C SER A 211 -7.80 -14.79 -4.87
N LYS A 212 -7.64 -15.43 -6.04
CA LYS A 212 -6.35 -15.81 -6.61
C LYS A 212 -6.02 -15.06 -7.90
N ASP A 213 -6.91 -14.16 -8.35
CA ASP A 213 -6.69 -13.27 -9.47
C ASP A 213 -6.18 -11.91 -8.94
N PRO A 214 -4.98 -11.45 -9.34
CA PRO A 214 -4.47 -10.15 -8.91
C PRO A 214 -5.36 -8.98 -9.35
N SER A 215 -6.19 -9.12 -10.39
CA SER A 215 -7.04 -8.02 -10.89
C SER A 215 -8.10 -7.56 -9.89
N ASP A 216 -8.51 -8.43 -8.96
CA ASP A 216 -9.45 -8.13 -7.86
C ASP A 216 -8.84 -7.28 -6.75
N ALA A 217 -7.52 -7.03 -6.78
CA ALA A 217 -6.85 -6.23 -5.76
C ALA A 217 -7.19 -4.74 -5.88
N LEU A 218 -7.53 -4.13 -4.74
CA LEU A 218 -7.59 -2.69 -4.58
C LEU A 218 -6.15 -2.17 -4.39
N GLU A 219 -5.64 -1.38 -5.34
CA GLU A 219 -4.25 -0.91 -5.30
C GLU A 219 -4.05 0.47 -5.90
N GLY A 220 -2.93 1.11 -5.53
CA GLY A 220 -2.49 2.37 -6.13
C GLY A 220 -1.64 3.26 -5.23
N ARG A 221 -1.15 4.36 -5.80
CA ARG A 221 -0.40 5.41 -5.11
C ARG A 221 -1.37 6.35 -4.39
N GLY A 222 -1.11 6.65 -3.12
CA GLY A 222 -1.88 7.65 -2.35
C GLY A 222 -3.37 7.32 -2.15
N LEU A 223 -3.77 6.07 -2.35
CA LEU A 223 -5.16 5.66 -2.50
C LEU A 223 -6.06 6.14 -1.32
N PRO A 224 -7.07 7.01 -1.54
CA PRO A 224 -7.77 7.72 -0.46
C PRO A 224 -8.40 6.83 0.63
N GLY A 225 -8.95 5.66 0.25
CA GLY A 225 -9.52 4.72 1.22
C GLY A 225 -8.49 4.19 2.21
N CYS A 226 -7.26 3.95 1.74
CA CYS A 226 -6.14 3.52 2.56
C CYS A 226 -5.56 4.71 3.35
N THR A 227 -5.15 5.78 2.65
CA THR A 227 -4.46 6.93 3.26
C THR A 227 -5.32 7.64 4.30
N GLY A 228 -6.64 7.75 4.10
CA GLY A 228 -7.56 8.31 5.09
C GLY A 228 -7.53 7.54 6.42
N CYS A 229 -7.75 6.23 6.39
CA CYS A 229 -7.69 5.37 7.57
C CYS A 229 -6.28 5.24 8.17
N HIS A 230 -5.24 5.36 7.34
CA HIS A 230 -3.85 5.24 7.76
C HIS A 230 -3.22 6.53 8.28
N SER A 231 -3.79 7.70 7.99
CA SER A 231 -3.31 9.01 8.47
C SER A 231 -3.13 9.13 10.00
N LEU A 232 -3.84 8.29 10.77
CA LEU A 232 -3.74 8.17 12.23
C LEU A 232 -2.50 7.36 12.71
N GLY A 233 -1.73 6.80 11.77
CA GLY A 233 -0.52 6.02 12.04
C GLY A 233 0.73 6.88 12.10
N HIS A 234 1.81 6.30 12.62
CA HIS A 234 3.13 6.89 12.51
C HIS A 234 3.56 6.83 11.04
N ASP A 235 3.68 7.97 10.37
CA ASP A 235 3.91 8.08 8.93
C ASP A 235 3.10 7.07 8.09
N TYR A 236 1.77 7.08 8.26
CA TYR A 236 0.82 6.15 7.63
C TYR A 236 0.94 4.66 8.04
N ILE A 237 1.89 4.28 8.91
CA ILE A 237 1.99 2.93 9.47
C ILE A 237 1.25 2.84 10.79
N ARG A 238 0.31 1.88 10.86
CA ARG A 238 -0.53 1.60 12.04
C ARG A 238 -0.13 0.29 12.76
N THR A 239 1.00 -0.29 12.40
CA THR A 239 1.59 -1.46 13.06
C THR A 239 2.18 -1.04 14.41
N PRO A 240 1.80 -1.67 15.54
CA PRO A 240 2.45 -1.42 16.82
C PRO A 240 3.94 -1.74 16.77
N TYR A 241 4.77 -0.96 17.47
CA TYR A 241 6.18 -1.28 17.67
C TYR A 241 6.56 -1.19 19.17
N PRO A 242 7.32 -2.14 19.74
CA PRO A 242 7.79 -3.40 19.14
C PRO A 242 6.66 -4.31 18.64
N LEU A 243 6.99 -5.19 17.68
CA LEU A 243 6.08 -6.24 17.22
C LEU A 243 5.71 -7.15 18.39
N ARG A 244 4.51 -7.73 18.36
CA ARG A 244 3.90 -8.51 19.44
C ARG A 244 3.90 -9.99 19.11
#